data_AF-A0A2G9PUF9-F1
#
_entry.id   AF-A0A2G9PUF9-F1
#
_cell.length_a   1.000
_cell.length_b   1.000
_cell.length_c   1.000
_cell.angle_alpha   90.00
_cell.angle_beta   90.00
_cell.angle_gamma   90.00
#
_symmetry.space_group_name_H-M   'P 1'
#
loop_
_entity.id
_entity.type
_entity.pdbx_description
1 polymer ?
#
loop_
_entity_poly.entity_id
_entity_poly.type
_entity_poly.pdbx_seq_one_letter_code
_entity_poly.pdbx_strand_id
1 'polypeptide(L)'
;MDSCSTSEHRLGKDSPSNKLLYAKDIPNYKTWVERDISKMAAISDQDMDAYLVEQSRLHANEFNSLSALSELFFYVNKYREEILTALDRDSYCRKHKLRQKMEQVINMVS
;
A
#
# COMPACT_ATOMS: atom_id res chain seq x y z
N MET A 1 -7.18 18.65 1.46
CA MET A 1 -5.72 18.62 1.24
C MET A 1 -5.01 19.69 2.05
N ASP A 2 -5.35 20.98 1.90
CA ASP A 2 -4.70 22.07 2.65
C ASP A 2 -4.71 21.90 4.18
N SER A 3 -5.80 21.33 4.73
CA SER A 3 -5.92 21.02 6.16
C SER A 3 -4.98 19.92 6.65
N CYS A 4 -4.42 19.10 5.74
CA CYS A 4 -3.42 18.08 6.07
C CYS A 4 -1.99 18.56 5.76
N SER A 5 -1.82 19.79 5.29
CA SER A 5 -0.50 20.34 4.98
C SER A 5 0.16 20.96 6.21
N THR A 6 1.45 20.69 6.39
CA THR A 6 2.30 21.39 7.37
C THR A 6 2.74 22.77 6.89
N SER A 7 2.54 23.11 5.61
CA SER A 7 2.88 24.42 5.05
C SER A 7 1.93 25.53 5.51
N GLU A 8 2.46 26.74 5.64
CA GLU A 8 1.67 27.92 5.96
C GLU A 8 0.59 28.20 4.90
N HIS A 9 -0.60 28.56 5.39
CA HIS A 9 -1.71 28.92 4.53
C HIS A 9 -1.57 30.36 4.02
N ARG A 10 -0.71 30.56 3.02
CA ARG A 10 -0.50 31.87 2.37
C ARG A 10 -1.57 32.14 1.32
N LEU A 11 -2.24 33.28 1.42
CA LEU A 11 -3.29 33.73 0.51
C LEU A 11 -2.87 35.01 -0.20
N GLY A 12 -3.23 35.12 -1.47
CA GLY A 12 -2.97 36.27 -2.32
C GLY A 12 -3.93 36.28 -3.50
N LYS A 13 -3.87 37.36 -4.30
CA LYS A 13 -4.72 37.56 -5.48
C LYS A 13 -4.67 36.41 -6.50
N ASP A 14 -3.53 35.73 -6.58
CA ASP A 14 -3.29 34.61 -7.49
C ASP A 14 -3.60 33.25 -6.84
N SER A 15 -4.15 33.24 -5.63
CA SER A 15 -4.55 31.98 -4.97
C SER A 15 -5.75 31.37 -5.67
N PRO A 16 -5.75 30.04 -5.90
CA PRO A 16 -6.89 29.33 -6.47
C PRO A 16 -8.18 29.55 -5.67
N SER A 17 -9.33 29.57 -6.34
CA SER A 17 -10.62 29.93 -5.74
C SER A 17 -11.01 29.05 -4.55
N ASN A 18 -10.71 27.75 -4.58
CA ASN A 18 -10.97 26.85 -3.44
C ASN A 18 -10.18 27.26 -2.19
N LYS A 19 -8.93 27.73 -2.37
CA LYS A 19 -8.08 28.17 -1.27
C LYS A 19 -8.61 29.44 -0.62
N LEU A 20 -9.16 30.36 -1.42
CA LEU A 20 -9.81 31.58 -0.94
C LEU A 20 -11.15 31.28 -0.26
N LEU A 21 -11.95 30.36 -0.81
CA LEU A 21 -13.26 29.99 -0.29
C LEU A 21 -13.16 29.37 1.12
N TYR A 22 -12.19 28.49 1.35
CA TYR A 22 -12.00 27.78 2.63
C TYR A 22 -10.95 28.43 3.54
N ALA A 23 -10.47 29.63 3.20
CA ALA A 23 -9.40 30.33 3.93
C ALA A 23 -9.64 30.43 5.45
N LYS A 24 -10.91 30.62 5.86
CA LYS A 24 -11.30 30.77 7.27
C LYS A 24 -11.44 29.42 7.99
N ASP A 25 -11.78 28.37 7.27
CA ASP A 25 -12.07 27.05 7.84
C ASP A 25 -10.83 26.16 7.92
N ILE A 26 -9.87 26.35 7.01
CA ILE A 26 -8.62 25.57 6.95
C ILE A 26 -7.84 25.58 8.27
N PRO A 27 -7.63 26.71 8.97
CA PRO A 27 -6.96 26.71 10.27
C PRO A 27 -7.64 25.79 11.28
N ASN A 28 -8.98 25.80 11.35
CA ASN A 28 -9.73 24.94 12.26
C ASN A 28 -9.58 23.46 11.88
N TYR A 29 -9.67 23.13 10.59
CA TYR A 29 -9.49 21.74 10.15
C TYR A 29 -8.08 21.22 10.41
N LYS A 30 -7.04 22.06 10.31
CA LYS A 30 -5.67 21.67 10.69
C LYS A 30 -5.61 21.22 12.16
N THR A 31 -6.25 21.96 13.07
CA THR A 31 -6.28 21.55 14.48
C THR A 31 -6.98 20.19 14.69
N TRP A 32 -7.94 19.83 13.84
CA TRP A 32 -8.59 18.51 13.91
C TRP A 32 -7.70 17.40 13.36
N VAL A 33 -6.95 17.67 12.30
CA VAL A 33 -6.01 16.71 11.69
C VAL A 33 -4.83 16.43 12.61
N GLU A 34 -4.37 17.43 13.36
CA GLU A 34 -3.28 17.30 14.33
C GLU A 34 -3.67 16.53 15.61
N ARG A 35 -4.91 16.03 15.71
CA ARG A 35 -5.38 15.29 16.90
C ARG A 35 -4.70 13.93 17.06
N ASP A 36 -4.69 13.52 18.32
CA ASP A 36 -3.71 12.63 18.94
C ASP A 36 -3.89 11.12 18.68
N ILE A 37 -3.81 10.67 17.42
CA ILE A 37 -3.70 9.23 17.15
C ILE A 37 -2.49 8.63 17.91
N SER A 38 -1.40 9.40 18.04
CA SER A 38 -0.20 9.00 18.77
C SER A 38 -0.38 8.83 20.28
N LYS A 39 -1.44 9.39 20.89
CA LYS A 39 -1.73 9.21 22.33
C LYS A 39 -2.60 7.99 22.60
N MET A 40 -3.11 7.33 21.56
CA MET A 40 -3.88 6.09 21.73
C MET A 40 -2.97 4.96 22.19
N ALA A 41 -3.54 3.98 22.88
CA ALA A 41 -2.80 2.77 23.25
C ALA A 41 -2.31 2.04 21.99
N ALA A 42 -1.08 1.54 22.04
CA ALA A 42 -0.56 0.73 20.95
C ALA A 42 -1.40 -0.54 20.79
N ILE A 43 -1.69 -0.90 19.55
CA ILE A 43 -2.34 -2.16 19.21
C ILE A 43 -1.27 -3.25 19.32
N SER A 44 -1.58 -4.36 20.01
CA SER A 44 -0.65 -5.48 20.10
C SER A 44 -0.60 -6.25 18.76
N ASP A 45 0.52 -6.91 18.48
CA ASP A 45 0.65 -7.76 17.29
C ASP A 45 -0.45 -8.84 17.25
N GLN A 46 -0.79 -9.41 18.42
CA GLN A 46 -1.85 -10.41 18.53
C GLN A 46 -3.23 -9.84 18.15
N ASP A 47 -3.57 -8.64 18.61
CA ASP A 47 -4.86 -8.01 18.29
C ASP A 47 -4.91 -7.63 16.80
N MET A 48 -3.79 -7.16 16.25
CA MET A 48 -3.68 -6.83 14.83
C MET A 48 -3.82 -8.09 13.96
N ASP A 49 -3.13 -9.17 14.30
CA ASP A 49 -3.23 -10.44 13.60
C ASP A 49 -4.66 -11.00 13.66
N ALA A 50 -5.29 -10.98 14.84
CA ALA A 50 -6.68 -11.42 15.00
C ALA A 50 -7.64 -10.60 14.14
N TYR A 51 -7.46 -9.27 14.10
CA TYR A 51 -8.24 -8.38 13.25
C TYR A 51 -8.04 -8.70 11.75
N LEU A 52 -6.80 -8.86 11.29
CA LEU A 52 -6.49 -9.15 9.89
C LEU A 52 -6.99 -10.53 9.45
N VAL A 53 -6.95 -11.53 10.32
CA VAL A 53 -7.54 -12.86 10.08
C VAL A 53 -9.05 -12.74 9.89
N GLU A 54 -9.73 -11.98 10.75
CA GLU A 54 -11.18 -11.80 10.62
C GLU A 54 -11.56 -11.03 9.36
N GLN A 55 -10.83 -9.96 9.01
CA GLN A 55 -11.03 -9.24 7.74
C GLN A 55 -10.82 -10.18 6.53
N SER A 56 -9.76 -10.99 6.54
CA SER A 56 -9.50 -11.96 5.48
C SER A 56 -10.63 -12.98 5.35
N ARG A 57 -11.21 -13.43 6.47
CA ARG A 57 -12.34 -14.36 6.50
C ARG A 57 -13.61 -13.73 5.93
N LEU A 58 -13.91 -12.49 6.30
CA LEU A 58 -15.11 -11.77 5.84
C LEU A 58 -15.12 -11.57 4.32
N HIS A 59 -13.95 -11.30 3.74
CA HIS A 59 -13.81 -10.94 2.32
C HIS A 59 -13.22 -12.05 1.43
N ALA A 60 -13.07 -13.28 1.95
CA ALA A 60 -12.36 -14.37 1.29
C ALA A 60 -12.86 -14.73 -0.13
N ASN A 61 -14.15 -14.46 -0.41
CA ASN A 61 -14.81 -14.83 -1.66
C ASN A 61 -15.30 -13.61 -2.47
N GLU A 62 -14.88 -12.40 -2.11
CA GLU A 62 -15.31 -11.18 -2.82
C GLU A 62 -14.58 -10.96 -4.14
N PHE A 63 -13.40 -11.56 -4.30
CA PHE A 63 -12.53 -11.33 -5.44
C PHE A 63 -12.18 -12.63 -6.16
N ASN A 64 -12.06 -12.54 -7.49
CA ASN A 64 -11.54 -13.64 -8.29
C ASN A 64 -10.00 -13.62 -8.25
N SER A 65 -9.43 -14.39 -7.32
CA SER A 65 -7.99 -14.52 -7.16
C SER A 65 -7.29 -15.05 -8.42
N LEU A 66 -7.95 -15.91 -9.21
CA LEU A 66 -7.36 -16.46 -10.43
C LEU A 66 -7.20 -15.39 -11.51
N SER A 67 -8.20 -14.52 -11.68
CA SER A 67 -8.10 -13.37 -12.59
C SER A 67 -6.98 -12.42 -12.18
N ALA A 68 -6.89 -12.08 -10.89
CA ALA A 68 -5.81 -11.24 -10.38
C ALA A 68 -4.42 -11.87 -10.61
N LEU A 69 -4.29 -13.19 -10.38
CA LEU A 69 -3.05 -13.92 -10.65
C LEU A 69 -2.66 -13.89 -12.12
N SER A 70 -3.61 -14.03 -13.05
CA SER A 70 -3.36 -13.95 -14.49
C SER A 70 -2.78 -12.58 -14.87
N GLU A 71 -3.38 -11.49 -14.38
CA GLU A 71 -2.91 -10.13 -14.64
C GLU A 71 -1.55 -9.84 -13.98
N LEU A 72 -1.29 -10.38 -12.79
CA LEU A 72 0.01 -10.27 -12.15
C LEU A 72 1.09 -11.06 -12.90
N PHE A 73 0.75 -12.23 -13.43
CA PHE A 73 1.69 -13.09 -14.14
C PHE A 73 2.19 -12.46 -15.45
N PHE A 74 1.42 -11.56 -16.07
CA PHE A 74 1.91 -10.72 -17.17
C PHE A 74 3.24 -10.02 -16.82
N TYR A 75 3.37 -9.47 -15.61
CA TYR A 75 4.59 -8.81 -15.16
C TYR A 75 5.72 -9.78 -14.87
N VAL A 76 5.40 -10.99 -14.40
CA VAL A 76 6.38 -12.06 -14.20
C VAL A 76 7.04 -12.43 -15.53
N ASN A 77 6.24 -12.59 -16.59
CA ASN A 77 6.76 -12.88 -17.92
C ASN A 77 7.54 -11.69 -18.50
N LYS A 78 7.03 -10.47 -18.34
CA LYS A 78 7.66 -9.26 -18.88
C LYS A 78 9.05 -9.00 -18.29
N TYR A 79 9.25 -9.29 -17.01
CA TYR A 79 10.50 -9.04 -16.27
C TYR A 79 11.16 -10.34 -15.78
N ARG A 80 10.98 -11.42 -16.55
CA ARG A 80 11.42 -12.77 -16.16
C ARG A 80 12.88 -12.81 -15.72
N GLU A 81 13.78 -12.27 -16.54
CA GLU A 81 15.22 -12.35 -16.29
C GLU A 81 15.64 -11.53 -15.07
N GLU A 82 15.06 -10.34 -14.88
CA GLU A 82 15.33 -9.47 -13.74
C GLU A 82 14.84 -10.12 -12.43
N ILE A 83 13.64 -10.71 -12.45
CA ILE A 83 13.07 -11.41 -11.29
C ILE A 83 13.93 -12.63 -10.93
N LEU A 84 14.25 -13.49 -11.90
CA LEU A 84 15.06 -14.69 -11.64
C LEU A 84 16.46 -14.34 -11.16
N THR A 85 17.06 -13.28 -11.71
CA THR A 85 18.37 -12.76 -11.26
C THR A 85 18.30 -12.22 -9.83
N ALA A 86 17.26 -11.48 -9.47
CA ALA A 86 17.08 -10.98 -8.12
C ALA A 86 16.92 -12.13 -7.10
N LEU A 87 16.13 -13.15 -7.45
CA LEU A 87 15.93 -14.35 -6.62
C LEU A 87 17.22 -15.17 -6.47
N ASP A 88 18.11 -15.14 -7.46
CA ASP A 88 19.41 -15.81 -7.36
C ASP A 88 20.43 -15.02 -6.54
N ARG A 89 20.36 -13.69 -6.54
CA ARG A 89 21.29 -12.81 -5.80
C ARG A 89 21.01 -12.78 -4.30
N ASP A 90 19.75 -12.88 -3.90
CA ASP A 90 19.38 -12.83 -2.48
C ASP A 90 19.64 -14.15 -1.74
N SER A 91 20.29 -14.08 -0.57
CA SER A 91 20.71 -15.26 0.20
C SER A 91 19.54 -16.03 0.80
N TYR A 92 18.50 -15.31 1.24
CA TYR A 92 17.27 -15.91 1.75
C TYR A 92 16.52 -16.63 0.62
N CYS A 93 16.37 -15.98 -0.54
CA CYS A 93 15.73 -16.56 -1.72
C CYS A 93 16.42 -17.86 -2.18
N ARG A 94 17.77 -17.88 -2.21
CA ARG A 94 18.53 -19.10 -2.49
C ARG A 94 18.28 -20.20 -1.46
N LYS A 95 18.33 -19.87 -0.15
CA LYS A 95 18.07 -20.83 0.93
C LYS A 95 16.70 -21.49 0.80
N HIS A 96 15.70 -20.73 0.34
CA HIS A 96 14.33 -21.20 0.17
C HIS A 96 13.99 -21.67 -1.27
N LYS A 97 14.99 -21.75 -2.16
CA LYS A 97 14.87 -22.20 -3.55
C LYS A 97 13.79 -21.45 -4.35
N LEU A 98 13.65 -20.15 -4.13
CA LEU A 98 12.57 -19.35 -4.72
C LEU A 98 12.72 -19.18 -6.25
N ARG A 99 13.96 -19.07 -6.75
CA ARG A 99 14.25 -19.04 -8.20
C ARG A 99 13.68 -20.27 -8.91
N GLN A 100 13.94 -21.46 -8.38
CA GLN A 100 13.51 -22.73 -8.96
C GLN A 100 11.98 -22.87 -8.93
N LYS A 101 11.33 -22.44 -7.83
CA LYS A 101 9.87 -22.41 -7.74
C LYS A 101 9.26 -21.48 -8.80
N MET A 102 9.85 -20.30 -9.00
CA MET A 102 9.39 -19.35 -10.02
C MET A 102 9.58 -19.92 -11.43
N GLU A 103 10.73 -20.53 -11.74
CA GLU A 103 10.95 -21.21 -13.02
C GLU A 103 9.93 -22.33 -13.27
N GLN A 104 9.58 -23.10 -12.23
CA GLN A 104 8.55 -24.14 -12.32
C GLN A 104 7.19 -23.55 -12.68
N VAL A 105 6.77 -22.47 -12.00
CA VAL A 105 5.51 -21.78 -12.31
C VAL A 105 5.52 -21.24 -13.74
N ILE A 106 6.62 -20.60 -14.16
CA ILE A 106 6.74 -20.05 -15.52
C ILE A 106 6.56 -21.16 -16.57
N ASN A 107 7.20 -22.31 -16.35
CA ASN A 107 7.12 -23.43 -17.27
C ASN A 107 5.74 -24.13 -17.28
N MET A 108 4.95 -24.01 -16.20
CA MET A 108 3.58 -24.56 -16.14
C MET A 108 2.55 -23.71 -16.88
N VAL A 109 2.83 -22.42 -17.05
CA VAL A 109 1.91 -21.43 -17.64
C VAL A 109 2.34 -21.02 -19.06
N SER A 110 3.50 -21.50 -19.52
CA SER A 110 3.96 -21.40 -20.92
C SER A 110 3.32 -22.48 -21.79
#